data_AF-A0A0T6ZUU0-F1
#
_entry.id   AF-A0A0T6ZUU0-F1
#
_cell.length_a   1.000
_cell.length_b   1.000
_cell.length_c   1.000
_cell.angle_alpha   90.00
_cell.angle_beta   90.00
_cell.angle_gamma   90.00
#
_symmetry.space_group_name_H-M   'P 1'
#
loop_
_entity.id
_entity.type
_entity.pdbx_description
1 polymer ?
#
loop_
_entity_poly.entity_id
_entity_poly.type
_entity_poly.pdbx_seq_one_letter_code
_entity_poly.pdbx_strand_id
1 'polypeptide(L)'
;TYTTGNWFTREERYGDTLPIKAQFGAATDADKLRLSATLHEDGAVVLTDFEKNKEQMKGEVSGHINSVCVTPLGPVTLISTPAFQTLMRQAKTLTVTITKQPPYEMAERCLKRIKGDVLNNNTSIVQLSYDDAFSSRAELILNELTRVYLQAWQADKDEERQASTTFINQRITEIEEALSQLDGKLADYEHDNLLEIG
;
A
#
# COMPACT_ATOMS: atom_id res chain seq x y z
N THR A 1 -9.01 -10.74 2.67
CA THR A 1 -9.47 -10.96 4.06
C THR A 1 -9.76 -12.43 4.28
N TYR A 2 -9.69 -12.87 5.53
CA TYR A 2 -9.99 -14.24 5.95
C TYR A 2 -11.01 -14.18 7.08
N THR A 3 -11.99 -15.06 7.06
CA THR A 3 -12.96 -15.17 8.14
C THR A 3 -13.27 -16.62 8.44
N THR A 4 -13.38 -16.96 9.71
CA THR A 4 -13.77 -18.30 10.19
C THR A 4 -15.20 -18.30 10.69
N GLY A 5 -15.79 -19.49 10.77
CA GLY A 5 -17.14 -19.69 11.30
C GLY A 5 -18.21 -19.71 10.21
N ASN A 6 -19.46 -19.82 10.65
CA ASN A 6 -20.61 -19.85 9.75
C ASN A 6 -21.18 -18.44 9.54
N TRP A 7 -22.35 -18.34 8.91
CA TRP A 7 -22.99 -17.06 8.62
C TRP A 7 -23.45 -16.28 9.87
N PHE A 8 -23.58 -16.92 11.04
CA PHE A 8 -23.94 -16.31 12.31
C PHE A 8 -22.73 -15.94 13.19
N THR A 9 -21.64 -16.71 13.13
CA THR A 9 -20.47 -16.56 14.01
C THR A 9 -19.21 -16.22 13.23
N ARG A 10 -19.32 -15.27 12.30
CA ARG A 10 -18.23 -14.90 11.39
C ARG A 10 -17.19 -14.06 12.11
N GLU A 11 -16.01 -14.62 12.31
CA GLU A 11 -14.86 -13.95 12.94
C GLU A 11 -13.80 -13.64 11.90
N GLU A 12 -13.29 -12.40 11.88
CA GLU A 12 -12.14 -12.07 11.04
C GLU A 12 -10.86 -12.72 11.58
N ARG A 13 -9.97 -13.13 10.68
CA ARG A 13 -8.64 -13.66 11.00
C ARG A 13 -7.57 -12.85 10.29
N TYR A 14 -6.50 -12.56 11.01
CA TYR A 14 -5.38 -11.75 10.54
C TYR A 14 -4.07 -12.14 11.24
N GLY A 15 -2.95 -11.97 10.53
CA GLY A 15 -1.61 -12.24 11.07
C GLY A 15 -1.48 -13.66 11.62
N ASP A 16 -1.06 -13.76 12.87
CA ASP A 16 -0.76 -15.02 13.56
C ASP A 16 -2.01 -15.85 13.88
N THR A 17 -3.21 -15.30 13.71
CA THR A 17 -4.47 -16.03 13.92
C THR A 17 -4.96 -16.78 12.68
N LEU A 18 -4.28 -16.60 11.53
CA LEU A 18 -4.63 -17.26 10.28
C LEU A 18 -4.20 -18.73 10.30
N PRO A 19 -5.09 -19.70 10.06
CA PRO A 19 -4.70 -21.12 9.94
C PRO A 19 -3.96 -21.42 8.62
N ILE A 20 -4.26 -20.65 7.57
CA ILE A 20 -3.74 -20.87 6.22
C ILE A 20 -3.54 -19.54 5.48
N LYS A 21 -2.71 -19.55 4.44
CA LYS A 21 -2.59 -18.50 3.42
C LYS A 21 -2.95 -19.08 2.06
N ALA A 22 -3.86 -18.42 1.33
CA ALA A 22 -4.17 -18.80 -0.04
C ALA A 22 -3.29 -18.06 -1.05
N GLN A 23 -2.86 -18.79 -2.06
CA GLN A 23 -2.26 -18.26 -3.28
C GLN A 23 -3.14 -18.63 -4.46
N PHE A 24 -3.49 -17.63 -5.28
CA PHE A 24 -4.31 -17.80 -6.46
C PHE A 24 -3.41 -17.67 -7.70
N GLY A 25 -3.04 -18.78 -8.32
CA GLY A 25 -2.01 -18.82 -9.36
C GLY A 25 -2.41 -18.16 -10.69
N ALA A 26 -3.71 -18.06 -10.97
CA ALA A 26 -4.22 -17.42 -12.18
C ALA A 26 -4.89 -16.04 -11.92
N ALA A 27 -4.77 -15.51 -10.71
CA ALA A 27 -5.41 -14.24 -10.36
C ALA A 27 -4.59 -13.03 -10.76
N THR A 28 -5.27 -12.00 -11.26
CA THR A 28 -4.70 -10.67 -11.50
C THR A 28 -5.03 -9.72 -10.35
N ASP A 29 -4.40 -8.56 -10.29
CA ASP A 29 -4.71 -7.53 -9.28
C ASP A 29 -6.13 -7.00 -9.39
N ALA A 30 -6.71 -6.97 -10.60
CA ALA A 30 -8.09 -6.57 -10.84
C ALA A 30 -9.11 -7.61 -10.37
N ASP A 31 -8.71 -8.87 -10.20
CA ASP A 31 -9.65 -9.93 -9.83
C ASP A 31 -10.09 -9.84 -8.36
N LYS A 32 -11.41 -9.86 -8.18
CA LYS A 32 -12.06 -10.11 -6.90
C LYS A 32 -12.46 -11.58 -6.83
N LEU A 33 -11.87 -12.31 -5.89
CA LEU A 33 -12.09 -13.76 -5.76
C LEU A 33 -12.57 -14.10 -4.36
N ARG A 34 -13.47 -15.07 -4.25
CA ARG A 34 -13.90 -15.64 -2.98
C ARG A 34 -14.04 -17.15 -3.11
N LEU A 35 -13.65 -17.86 -2.05
CA LEU A 35 -13.92 -19.29 -1.86
C LEU A 35 -14.07 -19.60 -0.38
N SER A 36 -14.68 -20.74 -0.07
CA SER A 36 -14.73 -21.34 1.26
C SER A 36 -13.84 -22.57 1.28
N ALA A 37 -12.98 -22.69 2.28
CA ALA A 37 -12.11 -23.84 2.49
C ALA A 37 -12.47 -24.52 3.82
N THR A 38 -12.96 -25.74 3.75
CA THR A 38 -13.21 -26.58 4.94
C THR A 38 -11.98 -27.43 5.19
N LEU A 39 -11.24 -27.08 6.25
CA LEU A 39 -9.98 -27.68 6.64
C LEU A 39 -10.21 -28.84 7.62
N HIS A 40 -9.45 -29.91 7.48
CA HIS A 40 -9.43 -31.08 8.37
C HIS A 40 -8.06 -31.25 9.05
N GLU A 41 -8.04 -31.86 10.23
CA GLU A 41 -6.83 -31.98 11.07
C GLU A 41 -5.69 -32.73 10.36
N ASP A 42 -6.03 -33.70 9.53
CA ASP A 42 -5.09 -34.47 8.70
C ASP A 42 -4.52 -33.68 7.52
N GLY A 43 -5.01 -32.47 7.27
CA GLY A 43 -4.61 -31.62 6.16
C GLY A 43 -5.49 -31.76 4.90
N ALA A 44 -6.51 -32.64 4.92
CA ALA A 44 -7.51 -32.67 3.86
C ALA A 44 -8.28 -31.34 3.82
N VAL A 45 -8.66 -30.91 2.62
CA VAL A 45 -9.44 -29.70 2.42
C VAL A 45 -10.51 -29.90 1.35
N VAL A 46 -11.69 -29.31 1.59
CA VAL A 46 -12.77 -29.21 0.61
C VAL A 46 -13.00 -27.73 0.29
N LEU A 47 -12.88 -27.38 -0.98
CA LEU A 47 -13.05 -26.03 -1.50
C LEU A 47 -14.42 -25.89 -2.18
N THR A 48 -15.16 -24.85 -1.78
CA THR A 48 -16.53 -24.56 -2.23
C THR A 48 -16.74 -23.05 -2.37
N ASP A 49 -17.98 -22.63 -2.69
CA ASP A 49 -18.41 -21.23 -2.77
C ASP A 49 -17.53 -20.34 -3.67
N PHE A 50 -17.08 -20.88 -4.79
CA PHE A 50 -16.21 -20.16 -5.72
C PHE A 50 -16.94 -18.98 -6.35
N GLU A 51 -16.39 -17.78 -6.22
CA GLU A 51 -16.93 -16.55 -6.79
C GLU A 51 -15.79 -15.75 -7.41
N LYS A 52 -15.98 -15.30 -8.66
CA LYS A 52 -15.09 -14.39 -9.37
C LYS A 52 -15.87 -13.16 -9.81
N ASN A 53 -15.43 -11.97 -9.40
CA ASN A 53 -16.04 -10.69 -9.79
C ASN A 53 -17.56 -10.65 -9.56
N LYS A 54 -18.04 -11.23 -8.44
CA LYS A 54 -19.47 -11.39 -8.06
C LYS A 54 -20.25 -12.44 -8.83
N GLU A 55 -19.62 -13.18 -9.73
CA GLU A 55 -20.23 -14.31 -10.42
C GLU A 55 -19.94 -15.60 -9.65
N GLN A 56 -21.00 -16.30 -9.25
CA GLN A 56 -20.90 -17.57 -8.57
C GLN A 56 -20.58 -18.69 -9.57
N MET A 57 -19.59 -19.49 -9.24
CA MET A 57 -19.21 -20.68 -9.99
C MET A 57 -19.55 -21.93 -9.20
N LYS A 58 -20.16 -22.91 -9.87
CA LYS A 58 -20.51 -24.19 -9.27
C LYS A 58 -19.28 -25.11 -9.23
N GLY A 59 -19.22 -25.93 -8.20
CA GLY A 59 -18.22 -26.97 -8.07
C GLY A 59 -17.80 -27.16 -6.62
N GLU A 60 -17.25 -28.33 -6.37
CA GLU A 60 -16.57 -28.68 -5.13
C GLU A 60 -15.24 -29.32 -5.53
N VAL A 61 -14.17 -28.94 -4.87
CA VAL A 61 -12.83 -29.47 -5.13
C VAL A 61 -12.25 -29.98 -3.83
N SER A 62 -12.01 -31.29 -3.76
CA SER A 62 -11.24 -31.90 -2.69
C SER A 62 -9.74 -31.82 -2.98
N GLY A 63 -8.95 -31.61 -1.94
CA GLY A 63 -7.49 -31.53 -2.06
C GLY A 63 -6.82 -31.64 -0.70
N HIS A 64 -5.58 -31.17 -0.63
CA HIS A 64 -4.78 -31.18 0.59
C HIS A 64 -4.05 -29.84 0.75
N ILE A 65 -3.87 -29.40 1.99
CA ILE A 65 -3.01 -28.25 2.29
C ILE A 65 -1.59 -28.48 1.75
N ASN A 66 -0.89 -27.39 1.44
CA ASN A 66 0.43 -27.38 0.83
C ASN A 66 0.51 -28.08 -0.54
N SER A 67 -0.64 -28.31 -1.17
CA SER A 67 -0.76 -28.85 -2.53
C SER A 67 -1.58 -27.91 -3.42
N VAL A 68 -1.38 -28.01 -4.73
CA VAL A 68 -2.13 -27.22 -5.72
C VAL A 68 -3.47 -27.89 -5.98
N CYS A 69 -4.56 -27.15 -5.80
CA CYS A 69 -5.91 -27.55 -6.16
C CYS A 69 -6.32 -26.87 -7.48
N VAL A 70 -6.76 -27.64 -8.46
CA VAL A 70 -7.32 -27.07 -9.70
C VAL A 70 -8.78 -26.73 -9.45
N THR A 71 -9.10 -25.43 -9.42
CA THR A 71 -10.44 -24.94 -9.10
C THR A 71 -11.06 -24.16 -10.26
N PRO A 72 -12.38 -23.86 -10.22
CA PRO A 72 -12.99 -22.93 -11.17
C PRO A 72 -12.35 -21.52 -11.18
N LEU A 73 -11.68 -21.12 -10.09
CA LEU A 73 -10.92 -19.86 -10.00
C LEU A 73 -9.50 -19.96 -10.60
N GLY A 74 -9.13 -21.12 -11.16
CA GLY A 74 -7.77 -21.48 -11.55
C GLY A 74 -7.03 -22.27 -10.46
N PRO A 75 -5.70 -22.45 -10.61
CA PRO A 75 -4.88 -23.12 -9.61
C PRO A 75 -4.88 -22.34 -8.28
N VAL A 76 -5.21 -23.01 -7.18
CA VAL A 76 -5.20 -22.43 -5.83
C VAL A 76 -4.34 -23.31 -4.92
N THR A 77 -3.42 -22.69 -4.19
CA THR A 77 -2.60 -23.36 -3.18
C THR A 77 -2.95 -22.81 -1.80
N LEU A 78 -3.27 -23.69 -0.85
CA LEU A 78 -3.48 -23.31 0.54
C LEU A 78 -2.27 -23.71 1.37
N ILE A 79 -1.53 -22.73 1.89
CA ILE A 79 -0.29 -22.94 2.64
C ILE A 79 -0.61 -22.88 4.13
N SER A 80 -0.22 -23.91 4.89
CA SER A 80 -0.39 -23.93 6.33
C SER A 80 0.47 -22.87 7.02
N THR A 81 -0.06 -22.25 8.08
CA THR A 81 0.71 -21.37 8.97
C THR A 81 1.07 -22.09 10.27
N PRO A 82 1.91 -21.50 11.14
CA PRO A 82 2.16 -22.03 12.48
C PRO A 82 0.88 -22.21 13.33
N ALA A 83 -0.18 -21.45 13.07
CA ALA A 83 -1.43 -21.53 13.83
C ALA A 83 -2.34 -22.70 13.43
N PHE A 84 -2.08 -23.34 12.28
CA PHE A 84 -2.92 -24.40 11.73
C PHE A 84 -3.18 -25.52 12.74
N GLN A 85 -2.11 -26.16 13.23
CA GLN A 85 -2.21 -27.32 14.11
C GLN A 85 -2.92 -27.01 15.43
N THR A 86 -2.64 -25.84 16.01
CA THR A 86 -3.29 -25.39 17.26
C THR A 86 -4.79 -25.22 17.08
N LEU A 87 -5.23 -24.61 15.98
CA LEU A 87 -6.66 -24.40 15.68
C LEU A 87 -7.37 -25.72 15.34
N MET A 88 -6.70 -26.61 14.60
CA MET A 88 -7.29 -27.91 14.23
C MET A 88 -7.47 -28.83 15.43
N ARG A 89 -6.55 -28.83 16.40
CA ARG A 89 -6.73 -29.59 17.65
C ARG A 89 -7.95 -29.17 18.46
N GLN A 90 -8.36 -27.91 18.35
CA GLN A 90 -9.52 -27.38 19.07
C GLN A 90 -10.84 -27.71 18.36
N ALA A 91 -10.88 -27.54 17.03
CA ALA A 91 -12.13 -27.62 16.27
C ALA A 91 -12.33 -28.93 15.48
N LYS A 92 -11.26 -29.71 15.24
CA LYS A 92 -11.17 -30.88 14.31
C LYS A 92 -11.45 -30.56 12.84
N THR A 93 -12.41 -29.67 12.58
CA THR A 93 -12.76 -29.14 11.27
C THR A 93 -12.96 -27.63 11.39
N LEU A 94 -12.45 -26.87 10.43
CA LEU A 94 -12.56 -25.41 10.42
C LEU A 94 -12.87 -24.90 9.01
N THR A 95 -13.98 -24.20 8.85
CA THR A 95 -14.29 -23.50 7.59
C THR A 95 -13.73 -22.08 7.61
N VAL A 96 -12.96 -21.76 6.58
CA VAL A 96 -12.34 -20.45 6.33
C VAL A 96 -12.88 -19.90 5.02
N THR A 97 -13.59 -18.77 5.07
CA THR A 97 -13.89 -18.00 3.87
C THR A 97 -12.72 -17.08 3.56
N ILE A 98 -12.23 -17.16 2.34
CA ILE A 98 -11.10 -16.40 1.83
C ILE A 98 -11.62 -15.42 0.79
N THR A 99 -11.20 -14.18 0.86
CA THR A 99 -11.56 -13.16 -0.13
C THR A 99 -10.32 -12.38 -0.56
N LYS A 100 -9.98 -12.48 -1.86
CA LYS A 100 -9.03 -11.59 -2.52
C LYS A 100 -9.80 -10.40 -3.06
N GLN A 101 -9.32 -9.19 -2.78
CA GLN A 101 -9.88 -7.96 -3.34
C GLN A 101 -8.81 -7.20 -4.11
N PRO A 102 -9.21 -6.37 -5.09
CA PRO A 102 -8.30 -5.48 -5.76
C PRO A 102 -7.60 -4.53 -4.78
N PRO A 103 -6.29 -4.26 -4.94
CA PRO A 103 -5.56 -3.36 -4.05
C PRO A 103 -6.19 -1.97 -3.95
N TYR A 104 -6.66 -1.42 -5.07
CA TYR A 104 -7.31 -0.10 -5.10
C TYR A 104 -8.62 -0.06 -4.28
N GLU A 105 -9.48 -1.08 -4.40
CA GLU A 105 -10.68 -1.20 -3.56
C GLU A 105 -10.33 -1.33 -2.07
N MET A 106 -9.19 -1.95 -1.74
CA MET A 106 -8.68 -2.02 -0.36
C MET A 106 -8.17 -0.68 0.13
N ALA A 107 -7.45 0.07 -0.71
CA ALA A 107 -7.03 1.43 -0.36
C ALA A 107 -8.23 2.34 -0.08
N GLU A 108 -9.26 2.33 -0.93
CA GLU A 108 -10.49 3.10 -0.69
C GLU A 108 -11.20 2.69 0.60
N ARG A 109 -11.21 1.40 0.93
CA ARG A 109 -11.78 0.90 2.19
C ARG A 109 -10.98 1.37 3.39
N CYS A 110 -9.66 1.35 3.30
CA CYS A 110 -8.79 1.89 4.34
C CYS A 110 -9.01 3.40 4.51
N LEU A 111 -9.12 4.16 3.42
CA LEU A 111 -9.36 5.60 3.47
C LEU A 111 -10.61 5.95 4.27
N LYS A 112 -11.71 5.20 4.09
CA LYS A 112 -12.97 5.39 4.83
C LYS A 112 -12.86 5.15 6.35
N ARG A 113 -11.78 4.51 6.80
CA ARG A 113 -11.53 4.18 8.22
C ARG A 113 -10.48 5.07 8.87
N ILE A 114 -9.82 5.93 8.10
CA ILE A 114 -8.88 6.93 8.60
C ILE A 114 -9.68 8.13 9.12
N LYS A 115 -9.35 8.59 10.33
CA LYS A 115 -9.83 9.86 10.87
C LYS A 115 -8.63 10.74 11.20
N GLY A 116 -8.68 12.00 10.77
CA GLY A 116 -7.67 13.01 11.05
C GLY A 116 -8.33 14.19 11.75
N ASP A 117 -7.82 14.54 12.92
CA ASP A 117 -8.28 15.67 13.71
C ASP A 117 -7.08 16.52 14.14
N VAL A 118 -7.28 17.84 14.24
CA VAL A 118 -6.27 18.73 14.84
C VAL A 118 -6.53 18.75 16.34
N LEU A 119 -5.50 18.46 17.13
CA LEU A 119 -5.66 18.25 18.58
C LEU A 119 -6.27 19.47 19.29
N ASN A 120 -5.89 20.68 18.86
CA ASN A 120 -6.55 21.95 19.20
C ASN A 120 -6.08 23.07 18.25
N ASN A 121 -6.81 24.19 18.21
CA ASN A 121 -6.50 25.35 17.35
C ASN A 121 -5.17 26.06 17.67
N ASN A 122 -4.46 25.65 18.73
CA ASN A 122 -3.23 26.25 19.21
C ASN A 122 -2.01 25.32 19.02
N THR A 123 -2.17 24.18 18.35
CA THR A 123 -1.10 23.21 18.12
C THR A 123 -1.01 22.84 16.64
N SER A 124 0.20 22.57 16.17
CA SER A 124 0.45 21.99 14.85
C SER A 124 0.39 20.46 14.86
N ILE A 125 -0.22 19.86 15.89
CA ILE A 125 -0.28 18.42 16.08
C ILE A 125 -1.53 17.89 15.39
N VAL A 126 -1.32 17.02 14.40
CA VAL A 126 -2.37 16.25 13.74
C VAL A 126 -2.48 14.89 14.41
N GLN A 127 -3.67 14.57 14.90
CA GLN A 127 -4.01 13.26 15.41
C GLN A 127 -4.59 12.41 14.27
N LEU A 128 -3.96 11.27 14.01
CA LEU A 128 -4.46 10.27 13.06
C LEU A 128 -4.93 9.03 13.82
N SER A 129 -6.07 8.48 13.43
CA SER A 129 -6.56 7.20 13.95
C SER A 129 -7.11 6.33 12.82
N TYR A 130 -7.09 5.02 13.03
CA TYR A 130 -7.61 4.02 12.10
C TYR A 130 -8.49 3.03 12.86
N ASP A 131 -9.74 2.91 12.45
CA ASP A 131 -10.70 2.00 13.07
C ASP A 131 -10.59 0.58 12.48
N ASP A 132 -10.16 -0.40 13.30
CA ASP A 132 -9.97 -1.78 12.87
C ASP A 132 -10.15 -2.79 14.02
N ALA A 133 -10.53 -4.02 13.66
CA ALA A 133 -10.61 -5.14 14.58
C ALA A 133 -9.23 -5.60 15.11
N PHE A 134 -8.15 -5.33 14.38
CA PHE A 134 -6.78 -5.71 14.76
C PHE A 134 -5.90 -4.47 14.90
N SER A 135 -5.45 -4.18 16.12
CA SER A 135 -4.54 -3.07 16.40
C SER A 135 -3.24 -3.15 15.60
N SER A 136 -2.68 -4.34 15.42
CA SER A 136 -1.46 -4.55 14.61
C SER A 136 -1.67 -4.20 13.13
N ARG A 137 -2.87 -4.48 12.58
CA ARG A 137 -3.20 -4.07 11.21
C ARG A 137 -3.37 -2.56 11.10
N ALA A 138 -4.05 -1.95 12.08
CA ALA A 138 -4.20 -0.49 12.14
C ALA A 138 -2.84 0.21 12.21
N GLU A 139 -1.92 -0.28 13.04
CA GLU A 139 -0.56 0.23 13.18
C GLU A 139 0.22 0.15 11.85
N LEU A 140 0.17 -0.99 11.16
CA LEU A 140 0.82 -1.14 9.86
C LEU A 140 0.30 -0.13 8.83
N ILE A 141 -1.01 0.11 8.79
CA ILE A 141 -1.63 1.06 7.86
C ILE A 141 -1.24 2.50 8.20
N LEU A 142 -1.28 2.89 9.49
CA LEU A 142 -0.90 4.24 9.93
C LEU A 142 0.60 4.52 9.70
N ASN A 143 1.46 3.53 9.95
CA ASN A 143 2.89 3.64 9.69
C ASN A 143 3.18 3.80 8.19
N GLU A 144 2.49 3.03 7.35
CA GLU A 144 2.64 3.13 5.90
C GLU A 144 2.13 4.47 5.36
N LEU A 145 0.98 4.96 5.85
CA LEU A 145 0.47 6.28 5.52
C LEU A 145 1.45 7.39 5.91
N THR A 146 2.01 7.31 7.11
CA THR A 146 3.02 8.25 7.61
C THR A 146 4.27 8.22 6.73
N ARG A 147 4.73 7.03 6.34
CA ARG A 147 5.89 6.83 5.46
C ARG A 147 5.66 7.46 4.08
N VAL A 148 4.51 7.22 3.46
CA VAL A 148 4.16 7.81 2.15
C VAL A 148 4.08 9.33 2.23
N TYR A 149 3.48 9.86 3.29
CA TYR A 149 3.42 11.31 3.50
C TYR A 149 4.82 11.93 3.66
N LEU A 150 5.68 11.33 4.49
CA LEU A 150 7.05 11.80 4.68
C LEU A 150 7.86 11.76 3.37
N GLN A 151 7.66 10.74 2.55
CA GLN A 151 8.29 10.65 1.24
C GLN A 151 7.80 11.73 0.28
N ALA A 152 6.49 11.98 0.21
CA ALA A 152 5.92 13.02 -0.63
C ALA A 152 6.40 14.41 -0.20
N TRP A 153 6.41 14.68 1.11
CA TRP A 153 6.92 15.94 1.67
C TRP A 153 8.42 16.14 1.42
N GLN A 154 9.22 15.07 1.51
CA GLN A 154 10.64 15.14 1.18
C GLN A 154 10.86 15.47 -0.29
N ALA A 155 10.08 14.86 -1.19
CA ALA A 155 10.13 15.15 -2.62
C ALA A 155 9.74 16.61 -2.92
N ASP A 156 8.67 17.12 -2.30
CA ASP A 156 8.24 18.52 -2.41
C ASP A 156 9.33 19.50 -1.94
N LYS A 157 10.01 19.18 -0.83
CA LYS A 157 11.15 19.97 -0.35
C LYS A 157 12.37 19.92 -1.26
N ASP A 158 12.61 18.78 -1.89
CA ASP A 158 13.71 18.65 -2.84
C ASP A 158 13.40 19.42 -4.13
N GLU A 159 12.14 19.46 -4.56
CA GLU A 159 11.65 20.35 -5.63
C GLU A 159 11.79 21.83 -5.24
N GLU A 160 11.39 22.24 -4.03
CA GLU A 160 11.56 23.62 -3.54
C GLU A 160 13.04 24.02 -3.46
N ARG A 161 13.91 23.10 -3.00
CA ARG A 161 15.36 23.31 -2.96
C ARG A 161 15.93 23.43 -4.37
N GLN A 162 15.47 22.62 -5.32
CA GLN A 162 15.88 22.69 -6.71
C GLN A 162 15.40 23.99 -7.36
N ALA A 163 14.16 24.41 -7.11
CA ALA A 163 13.61 25.69 -7.55
C ALA A 163 14.40 26.88 -6.97
N SER A 164 14.74 26.83 -5.69
CA SER A 164 15.59 27.83 -5.03
C SER A 164 17.00 27.85 -5.59
N THR A 165 17.59 26.69 -5.89
CA THR A 165 18.92 26.57 -6.52
C THR A 165 18.88 27.13 -7.95
N THR A 166 17.85 26.83 -8.73
CA THR A 166 17.65 27.40 -10.06
C THR A 166 17.46 28.91 -10.01
N PHE A 167 16.66 29.42 -9.07
CA PHE A 167 16.50 30.86 -8.86
C PHE A 167 17.82 31.53 -8.46
N ILE A 168 18.59 30.94 -7.55
CA ILE A 168 19.92 31.44 -7.17
C ILE A 168 20.86 31.42 -8.36
N ASN A 169 20.94 30.32 -9.12
CA ASN A 169 21.81 30.21 -10.28
C ASN A 169 21.43 31.21 -11.37
N GLN A 170 20.14 31.39 -11.65
CA GLN A 170 19.66 32.36 -12.63
C GLN A 170 20.02 33.78 -12.20
N ARG A 171 19.91 34.10 -10.91
CA ARG A 171 20.34 35.39 -10.37
C ARG A 171 21.86 35.56 -10.35
N ILE A 172 22.64 34.49 -10.14
CA ILE A 172 24.11 34.51 -10.27
C ILE A 172 24.50 34.79 -11.73
N THR A 173 23.90 34.10 -12.69
CA THR A 173 24.14 34.33 -14.12
C THR A 173 23.73 35.74 -14.56
N GLU A 174 22.57 36.25 -14.11
CA GLU A 174 22.14 37.63 -14.37
C GLU A 174 23.11 38.68 -13.76
N ILE A 175 23.70 38.39 -12.59
CA ILE A 175 24.72 39.25 -11.96
C ILE A 175 26.04 39.19 -12.75
N GLU A 176 26.46 38.01 -13.20
CA GLU A 176 27.67 37.80 -14.03
C GLU A 176 27.57 38.52 -15.39
N GLU A 177 26.40 38.46 -16.03
CA GLU A 177 26.13 39.19 -17.28
C GLU A 177 26.12 40.71 -17.08
N ALA A 178 25.52 41.20 -16.00
CA ALA A 178 25.49 42.62 -15.68
C ALA A 178 26.88 43.19 -15.36
N LEU A 179 27.75 42.41 -14.72
CA LEU A 179 29.15 42.77 -14.46
C LEU A 179 30.00 42.77 -15.75
N SER A 180 29.81 41.77 -16.62
CA SER A 180 30.50 41.72 -17.92
C SER A 180 30.15 42.90 -18.84
N GLN A 181 28.89 43.35 -18.82
CA GLN A 181 28.48 44.56 -19.55
C GLN A 181 29.04 45.85 -18.93
N LEU A 182 29.25 45.87 -17.61
CA LEU A 182 29.87 47.01 -16.91
C LEU A 182 31.37 47.11 -17.27
N ASP A 183 32.08 45.98 -17.33
CA ASP A 183 33.50 45.93 -17.72
C ASP A 183 33.69 46.34 -19.19
N GLY A 184 32.78 45.94 -20.09
CA GLY A 184 32.79 46.38 -21.49
C GLY A 184 32.63 47.91 -21.62
N LYS A 185 31.73 48.51 -20.83
CA LYS A 185 31.55 49.98 -20.81
C LYS A 185 32.73 50.71 -20.17
N LEU A 186 33.45 50.10 -19.22
CA LEU A 186 34.66 50.67 -18.65
C LEU A 186 35.80 50.70 -19.69
N ALA A 187 35.96 49.60 -20.45
CA ALA A 187 36.94 49.49 -21.52
C ALA A 187 36.66 50.48 -22.66
N ASP A 188 35.39 50.66 -23.04
CA ASP A 188 34.98 51.67 -24.03
C ASP A 188 35.24 53.10 -23.52
N TYR A 189 35.00 53.37 -22.22
CA TYR A 189 35.24 54.69 -21.62
C TYR A 189 36.74 55.03 -21.50
N GLU A 190 37.61 54.05 -21.27
CA GLU A 190 39.07 54.23 -21.34
C GLU A 190 39.55 54.44 -22.79
N HIS A 191 38.95 53.72 -23.76
CA HIS A 191 39.29 53.85 -25.18
C HIS A 191 38.91 55.22 -25.75
N ASP A 192 37.69 55.71 -25.47
CA ASP A 192 37.23 57.02 -25.93
C ASP A 192 38.04 58.16 -25.30
N ASN A 193 38.42 58.05 -24.02
CA ASN A 193 39.31 59.02 -23.38
C ASN A 193 40.76 58.98 -23.87
N LEU A 194 41.23 57.88 -24.47
CA LEU A 194 42.56 57.79 -25.08
C LEU A 194 42.60 58.38 -26.51
N LEU A 195 41.43 58.53 -27.16
CA LEU A 195 41.30 59.12 -28.49
C LEU A 195 41.08 60.64 -28.48
N GLU A 196 40.66 61.23 -27.36
CA GLU A 196 40.48 62.68 -27.22
C GLU A 196 41.75 63.46 -26.78
N ILE A 197 42.89 62.79 -26.53
CA ILE A 197 44.14 63.42 -26.08
C ILE A 197 45.35 63.10 -26.99
N GLY A 198 45.11 62.66 -28.23
CA GLY A 198 46.13 62.36 -29.26
C GLY A 198 46.30 63.47 -30.28
#